data_AF-A0A936QWI7-F1
#
_entry.id   AF-A0A936QWI7-F1
#
_cell.length_a   1.000
_cell.length_b   1.000
_cell.length_c   1.000
_cell.angle_alpha   90.00
_cell.angle_beta   90.00
_cell.angle_gamma   90.00
#
_symmetry.space_group_name_H-M   'P 1'
#
loop_
_entity.id
_entity.type
_entity.pdbx_description
1 polymer ?
#
loop_
_entity_poly.entity_id
_entity_poly.type
_entity_poly.pdbx_seq_one_letter_code
_entity_poly.pdbx_strand_id
1 'polypeptide(L)' 'MPSIGPVPMTLLAGALLARPAFILKWWPQYAAAPWAIARIHDAGFVC' A
#
# COMPACT_ATOMS: atom_id res chain seq x y z
N MET A 1 16.37 14.70 -18.53
CA MET A 1 15.30 13.81 -18.02
C MET A 1 15.92 13.00 -16.90
N PRO A 2 15.36 12.94 -15.68
CA PRO A 2 15.93 12.11 -14.62
C PRO A 2 15.86 10.64 -15.05
N SER A 3 17.02 9.97 -15.13
CA SER A 3 17.10 8.54 -15.40
C SER A 3 16.65 7.79 -14.15
N ILE A 4 15.48 7.17 -14.19
CA ILE A 4 15.03 6.28 -13.13
C ILE A 4 15.91 5.03 -13.24
N GLY A 5 16.91 4.93 -12.37
CA GLY A 5 17.76 3.74 -12.27
C GLY A 5 16.93 2.49 -11.94
N PRO A 6 17.52 1.29 -12.08
CA PRO A 6 16.80 0.05 -11.81
C PRO A 6 16.25 0.06 -10.38
N VAL A 7 14.94 -0.19 -10.24
CA VAL A 7 14.29 -0.29 -8.94
C VAL A 7 14.83 -1.53 -8.24
N PRO A 8 15.42 -1.42 -7.04
CA PRO A 8 15.88 -2.60 -6.33
C PRO A 8 14.69 -3.51 -5.99
N MET A 9 14.79 -4.81 -6.29
CA MET A 9 13.71 -5.77 -6.06
C MET A 9 13.26 -5.81 -4.60
N THR A 10 14.15 -5.53 -3.65
CA THR A 10 13.83 -5.44 -2.22
C THR A 10 12.87 -4.31 -1.88
N LEU A 11 12.98 -3.18 -2.59
CA LEU A 11 12.08 -2.03 -2.42
C LEU A 11 10.70 -2.34 -3.01
N LEU A 12 10.65 -3.01 -4.16
CA LEU A 12 9.40 -3.51 -4.75
C LEU A 12 8.73 -4.55 -3.83
N ALA A 13 9.49 -5.53 -3.35
CA ALA A 13 8.99 -6.54 -2.42
C ALA A 13 8.49 -5.92 -1.12
N GLY A 14 9.22 -4.95 -0.57
CA GLY A 14 8.80 -4.20 0.62
C GLY A 14 7.48 -3.45 0.40
N ALA A 15 7.32 -2.77 -0.74
CA ALA A 15 6.07 -2.09 -1.09
C ALA A 15 4.90 -3.08 -1.26
N LEU A 16 5.15 -4.21 -1.91
CA LEU A 16 4.16 -5.27 -2.11
C LEU A 16 3.70 -5.92 -0.80
N LEU A 17 4.60 -6.05 0.19
CA LEU A 17 4.27 -6.62 1.50
C LEU A 17 3.69 -5.59 2.47
N ALA A 18 4.09 -4.33 2.36
CA ALA A 18 3.58 -3.25 3.21
C ALA A 18 2.06 -3.06 3.03
N ARG A 19 1.55 -3.20 1.80
CA ARG A 19 0.12 -3.00 1.52
C ARG A 19 -0.79 -4.05 2.19
N PRO A 20 -0.57 -5.37 2.07
CA PRO A 20 -1.37 -6.37 2.78
C PRO A 20 -1.20 -6.29 4.30
N ALA A 21 0.01 -6.00 4.80
CA ALA A 21 0.22 -5.78 6.24
C ALA A 21 -0.61 -4.58 6.75
N PHE A 22 -0.68 -3.52 5.96
CA PHE A 22 -1.51 -2.36 6.25
C PHE A 22 -3.01 -2.71 6.21
N ILE A 23 -3.48 -3.43 5.20
CA ILE A 23 -4.88 -3.85 5.08
C ILE A 23 -5.29 -4.72 6.27
N LEU A 24 -4.42 -5.65 6.69
CA LEU A 24 -4.69 -6.52 7.83
C LEU A 24 -4.78 -5.73 9.14
N LYS A 25 -3.92 -4.72 9.33
CA LYS A 25 -3.97 -3.82 10.50
C LYS A 25 -5.29 -3.06 10.60
N TRP A 26 -5.87 -2.65 9.46
CA TRP A 26 -7.10 -1.86 9.37
C TRP A 26 -8.26 -2.67 8.80
N TRP A 27 -8.26 -3.98 9.02
CA TRP A 27 -9.23 -4.91 8.46
C TRP A 27 -10.69 -4.52 8.70
N PRO A 28 -11.10 -4.04 9.90
CA PRO A 28 -12.48 -3.62 10.13
C PRO A 28 -12.93 -2.47 9.23
N GLN A 29 -12.06 -1.48 8.95
CA GLN A 29 -12.40 -0.39 8.02
C GLN A 29 -12.47 -0.89 6.57
N TYR A 30 -11.58 -1.81 6.20
CA TYR A 30 -11.59 -2.42 4.87
C TYR A 30 -12.83 -3.28 4.62
N ALA A 31 -13.36 -3.96 5.64
CA ALA A 31 -14.61 -4.69 5.53
C ALA A 31 -15.82 -3.76 5.28
N ALA A 32 -15.81 -2.55 5.85
CA ALA A 32 -16.85 -1.55 5.63
C ALA A 32 -16.72 -0.83 4.27
N ALA A 33 -15.51 -0.76 3.70
CA ALA A 33 -15.23 -0.09 2.43
C ALA A 33 -14.21 -0.89 1.58
N PRO A 34 -14.62 -2.02 0.97
CA PRO A 34 -13.70 -2.94 0.28
C PRO A 34 -12.96 -2.28 -0.91
N TRP A 35 -13.59 -1.30 -1.56
CA TRP A 35 -12.99 -0.53 -2.66
C TRP A 35 -11.78 0.32 -2.24
N ALA A 36 -11.59 0.56 -0.93
CA ALA A 36 -10.44 1.31 -0.45
C ALA A 36 -9.10 0.58 -0.71
N ILE A 37 -9.11 -0.74 -0.99
CA ILE A 37 -7.88 -1.54 -1.11
C ILE A 37 -6.99 -1.01 -2.24
N ALA A 38 -7.63 -0.53 -3.32
CA ALA A 38 -6.96 0.06 -4.47
C ALA A 38 -6.52 1.52 -4.26
N ARG A 39 -6.94 2.19 -3.18
CA ARG A 39 -6.55 3.58 -2.88
C ARG A 39 -5.17 3.62 -2.24
N ILE A 40 -4.13 3.51 -3.06
CA ILE A 40 -2.73 3.54 -2.62
C ILE A 40 -2.33 4.94 -2.12
N HIS A 41 -3.06 5.97 -2.54
CA HIS A 41 -2.82 7.37 -2.18
C HIS A 41 -3.33 7.77 -0.78
N ASP A 42 -4.35 7.08 -0.27
CA ASP A 42 -4.72 7.17 1.15
C ASP A 42 -3.70 6.32 1.91
N ALA A 43 -2.80 6.95 2.66
CA ALA A 43 -1.82 6.29 3.54
C ALA A 43 -2.46 5.55 4.73
N GLY A 44 -3.74 5.20 4.61
CA GLY A 44 -4.60 4.76 5.69
C GLY A 44 -5.75 5.71 5.92
N PHE A 45 -6.84 5.16 6.46
CA PHE A 45 -7.87 5.92 7.16
C PHE A 45 -7.21 6.62 8.37
N VAL A 46 -6.52 7.71 8.11
CA VAL A 46 -5.96 8.59 9.13
C VAL A 46 -7.02 9.67 9.34
N CYS A 47 -7.72 9.59 10.48
CA CYS A 47 -8.41 10.75 11.04
C CYS A 47 -7.38 11.79 11.47
#